data_AF-A0A662BTB8-F1
#
_entry.id   AF-A0A662BTB8-F1
#
_cell.length_a   1.000
_cell.length_b   1.000
_cell.length_c   1.000
_cell.angle_alpha   90.00
_cell.angle_beta   90.00
_cell.angle_gamma   90.00
#
_symmetry.space_group_name_H-M   'P 1'
#
loop_
_entity.id
_entity.type
_entity.pdbx_description
1 polymer ?
#
loop_
_entity_poly.entity_id
_entity_poly.type
_entity_poly.pdbx_seq_one_letter_code
_entity_poly.pdbx_strand_id
1 'polypeptide(L)'
;NPNSRDGSQWLMLFLEGFTNGTVIISRKTTDSYRINKACPLLIGSIQNQLVYKIFEKGKLESGFVDRLLFTVKLESNDTISRENISNDVLHGYSDLINKVLKLRYKEPFTEPTTLYLDEEAENLLFDYSQSLINRKKEFKTPTKEYLDKLNINVYKLIIIVHSIISLSAYDGIPEKIPKRAVQLAIDITEFYLLNFEILLELNPVKDMDASLNGVINYARQNGLTQKDVTVFTKKDKSTISRNWKK
;
A
#
# COMPACT_ATOMS: atom_id res chain seq x y z
N ASN A 1 -15.14 -12.57 10.64
CA ASN A 1 -16.60 -12.66 10.57
C ASN A 1 -16.99 -12.71 9.09
N PRO A 2 -17.30 -13.89 8.51
CA PRO A 2 -17.51 -14.05 7.06
C PRO A 2 -18.76 -13.32 6.52
N ASN A 3 -19.62 -12.81 7.40
CA ASN A 3 -20.83 -12.07 7.07
C ASN A 3 -20.73 -10.54 7.25
N SER A 4 -19.55 -9.97 7.48
CA SER A 4 -19.47 -8.50 7.60
C SER A 4 -19.57 -7.84 6.22
N ARG A 5 -20.77 -7.39 5.83
CA ARG A 5 -20.99 -6.42 4.75
C ARG A 5 -20.06 -5.21 4.86
N ASP A 6 -19.68 -4.87 6.10
CA ASP A 6 -18.82 -3.74 6.42
C ASP A 6 -17.44 -3.87 5.75
N GLY A 7 -16.82 -5.05 5.77
CA GLY A 7 -15.48 -5.26 5.19
C GLY A 7 -15.41 -4.97 3.70
N SER A 8 -16.43 -5.38 2.94
CA SER A 8 -16.53 -5.07 1.50
C SER A 8 -16.82 -3.59 1.22
N GLN A 9 -17.58 -2.92 2.09
CA GLN A 9 -17.86 -1.48 1.96
C GLN A 9 -16.62 -0.64 2.24
N TRP A 10 -15.85 -1.01 3.28
CA TRP A 10 -14.56 -0.39 3.58
C TRP A 10 -13.56 -0.57 2.43
N LEU A 11 -13.48 -1.77 1.85
CA LEU A 11 -12.63 -2.03 0.68
C LEU A 11 -12.98 -1.10 -0.49
N MET A 12 -14.27 -0.99 -0.80
CA MET A 12 -14.76 -0.13 -1.89
C MET A 12 -14.46 1.36 -1.61
N LEU A 13 -14.68 1.82 -0.37
CA LEU A 13 -14.32 3.17 0.07
C LEU A 13 -12.84 3.48 -0.15
N PHE A 14 -11.94 2.58 0.24
CA PHE A 14 -10.51 2.80 0.07
C PHE A 14 -10.07 2.73 -1.39
N LEU A 15 -10.68 1.86 -2.20
CA LEU A 15 -10.38 1.78 -3.63
C LEU A 15 -10.84 3.02 -4.38
N GLU A 16 -12.06 3.50 -4.14
CA GLU A 16 -12.61 4.73 -4.75
C GLU A 16 -11.89 5.99 -4.25
N GLY A 17 -11.57 6.03 -2.96
CA GLY A 17 -10.86 7.14 -2.35
C GLY A 17 -9.39 7.26 -2.79
N PHE A 18 -8.73 6.17 -3.18
CA PHE A 18 -7.35 6.22 -3.66
C PHE A 18 -7.19 7.07 -4.94
N THR A 19 -8.23 7.13 -5.77
CA THR A 19 -8.28 7.90 -7.02
C THR A 19 -8.91 9.28 -6.85
N ASN A 20 -9.08 9.77 -5.62
CA ASN A 20 -9.87 10.98 -5.31
C ASN A 20 -11.28 10.94 -5.94
N GLY A 21 -11.85 9.74 -6.04
CA GLY A 21 -13.15 9.53 -6.62
C GLY A 21 -14.26 10.13 -5.76
N THR A 22 -15.45 10.23 -6.35
CA THR A 22 -16.64 10.52 -5.57
C THR A 22 -17.05 9.28 -4.79
N VAL A 23 -17.23 9.43 -3.47
CA VAL A 23 -17.85 8.40 -2.63
C VAL A 23 -19.30 8.79 -2.36
N ILE A 24 -20.23 7.89 -2.67
CA ILE A 24 -21.66 8.08 -2.41
C ILE A 24 -22.05 7.22 -1.19
N ILE A 25 -22.48 7.88 -0.12
CA ILE A 25 -22.94 7.20 1.09
C ILE A 25 -24.47 7.18 1.07
N SER A 26 -25.02 6.07 0.60
CA SER A 26 -26.46 5.83 0.57
C SER A 26 -26.93 5.29 1.93
N ARG A 27 -27.67 6.10 2.69
CA ARG A 27 -28.30 5.68 3.95
C ARG A 27 -29.78 5.39 3.73
N LYS A 28 -30.30 4.34 4.40
CA LYS A 28 -31.73 3.96 4.30
C LYS A 28 -32.66 4.87 5.11
N THR A 29 -32.13 5.52 6.15
CA THR A 29 -32.93 6.24 7.17
C THR A 29 -32.65 7.74 7.22
N THR A 30 -31.65 8.23 6.50
CA THR A 30 -31.27 9.64 6.42
C THR A 30 -30.86 9.98 5.00
N ASP A 31 -30.75 11.27 4.69
CA ASP A 31 -30.29 11.73 3.38
C ASP A 31 -28.96 11.12 3.00
N SER A 32 -28.88 10.65 1.75
CA SER A 32 -27.62 10.26 1.14
C SER A 32 -26.78 11.50 0.91
N TYR A 33 -25.47 11.38 1.11
CA TYR A 33 -24.55 12.47 0.86
C TYR A 33 -23.36 12.00 0.03
N ARG A 34 -22.85 12.94 -0.77
CA ARG A 34 -21.82 12.73 -1.79
C ARG A 34 -20.55 13.45 -1.37
N ILE A 35 -19.46 12.71 -1.21
CA ILE A 35 -18.14 13.28 -0.98
C ILE A 35 -17.45 13.37 -2.34
N ASN A 36 -17.33 14.58 -2.90
CA ASN A 36 -16.86 14.77 -4.28
C ASN A 36 -15.36 14.47 -4.49
N LYS A 37 -14.53 14.68 -3.46
CA LYS A 37 -13.08 14.41 -3.47
C LYS A 37 -12.70 13.64 -2.20
N ALA A 38 -13.00 12.34 -2.17
CA ALA A 38 -12.68 11.53 -0.99
C ALA A 38 -11.18 11.21 -0.98
N CYS A 39 -10.51 11.47 0.15
CA CYS A 39 -9.11 11.08 0.38
C CYS A 39 -9.00 10.37 1.75
N PRO A 40 -9.45 9.11 1.85
CA PRO A 40 -9.30 8.35 3.09
C PRO A 40 -7.83 8.02 3.30
N LEU A 41 -7.28 8.43 4.44
CA LEU A 41 -5.92 8.07 4.89
C LEU A 41 -6.02 6.92 5.89
N LEU A 42 -5.29 5.84 5.62
CA LEU A 42 -5.18 4.68 6.51
C LEU A 42 -3.72 4.53 6.94
N ILE A 43 -3.49 4.55 8.25
CA ILE A 43 -2.20 4.21 8.86
C ILE A 43 -2.50 3.19 9.95
N GLY A 44 -1.70 2.13 10.00
CA GLY A 44 -1.87 1.09 11.01
C GLY A 44 -0.77 0.05 10.96
N SER A 45 -0.76 -0.78 11.98
CA SER A 45 0.13 -1.93 12.09
C SER A 45 -0.66 -3.23 11.90
N ILE A 46 -0.01 -4.23 11.32
CA ILE A 46 -0.58 -5.57 11.19
C ILE A 46 0.38 -6.55 11.87
N GLN A 47 -0.17 -7.47 12.65
CA GLN A 47 0.65 -8.53 13.25
C GLN A 47 1.25 -9.39 12.14
N ASN A 48 2.53 -9.74 12.24
CA ASN A 48 3.23 -10.55 11.22
C ASN A 48 2.46 -11.84 10.88
N GLN A 49 1.87 -12.48 11.88
CA GLN A 49 1.06 -13.70 11.73
C GLN A 49 -0.26 -13.49 10.95
N LEU A 50 -0.67 -12.26 10.69
CA LEU A 50 -1.90 -11.95 9.96
C LEU A 50 -1.63 -11.35 8.57
N VAL A 51 -0.36 -11.16 8.21
CA VAL A 51 0.00 -10.53 6.93
C VAL A 51 -0.51 -11.37 5.76
N TYR A 52 -0.36 -12.70 5.80
CA TYR A 52 -0.85 -13.58 4.74
C TYR A 52 -2.36 -13.38 4.46
N LYS A 53 -3.18 -13.02 5.46
CA LYS A 53 -4.63 -12.76 5.29
C LYS A 53 -4.97 -11.48 4.53
N ILE A 54 -3.98 -10.61 4.33
CA ILE A 54 -4.09 -9.44 3.45
C ILE A 54 -3.98 -9.87 1.99
N PHE A 55 -3.11 -10.85 1.73
CA PHE A 55 -2.87 -11.44 0.42
C PHE A 55 -3.90 -12.53 0.08
N GLU A 56 -4.61 -13.09 1.06
CA GLU A 56 -5.72 -14.02 0.85
C GLU A 56 -6.99 -13.34 0.30
N LYS A 57 -7.77 -14.11 -0.48
CA LYS A 57 -9.17 -13.85 -0.88
C LYS A 57 -9.42 -12.49 -1.56
N GLY A 58 -9.32 -12.42 -2.89
CA GLY A 58 -9.88 -11.34 -3.72
C GLY A 58 -9.34 -9.92 -3.49
N LYS A 59 -8.58 -9.68 -2.42
CA LYS A 59 -7.97 -8.37 -2.09
C LYS A 59 -6.79 -8.06 -3.00
N LEU A 60 -5.99 -9.07 -3.31
CA LEU A 60 -4.96 -8.99 -4.34
C LEU A 60 -5.60 -8.71 -5.71
N GLU A 61 -6.63 -9.48 -6.07
CA GLU A 61 -7.38 -9.31 -7.34
C GLU A 61 -8.08 -7.95 -7.46
N SER A 62 -8.51 -7.36 -6.33
CA SER A 62 -9.07 -6.00 -6.29
C SER A 62 -8.01 -4.88 -6.41
N GLY A 63 -6.73 -5.23 -6.36
CA GLY A 63 -5.58 -4.32 -6.34
C GLY A 63 -5.47 -3.49 -5.07
N PHE A 64 -6.19 -3.84 -4.00
CA PHE A 64 -6.15 -3.10 -2.74
C PHE A 64 -4.78 -3.18 -2.07
N VAL A 65 -4.19 -4.38 -2.07
CA VAL A 65 -2.87 -4.64 -1.49
C VAL A 65 -1.81 -3.79 -2.20
N ASP A 66 -1.92 -3.64 -3.52
CA ASP A 66 -0.97 -2.89 -4.34
C ASP A 66 -0.89 -1.40 -3.96
N ARG A 67 -1.93 -0.88 -3.29
CA ARG A 67 -2.02 0.53 -2.88
C ARG A 67 -1.48 0.80 -1.48
N LEU A 68 -1.16 -0.25 -0.71
CA LEU A 68 -0.63 -0.13 0.64
C LEU A 68 0.89 -0.04 0.60
N LEU A 69 1.46 0.89 1.35
CA LEU A 69 2.92 0.98 1.54
C LEU A 69 3.30 0.22 2.79
N PHE A 70 4.18 -0.77 2.65
CA PHE A 70 4.55 -1.66 3.75
C PHE A 70 5.93 -1.36 4.31
N THR A 71 6.06 -1.51 5.62
CA THR A 71 7.34 -1.50 6.32
C THR A 71 7.42 -2.76 7.16
N VAL A 72 8.47 -3.56 6.99
CA VAL A 72 8.79 -4.65 7.90
C VAL A 72 9.60 -4.11 9.07
N LYS A 73 9.72 -4.89 10.15
CA LYS A 73 10.56 -4.53 11.28
C LYS A 73 12.01 -4.40 10.78
N LEU A 74 12.53 -3.17 10.74
CA LEU A 74 13.88 -2.87 10.24
C LEU A 74 14.99 -3.23 11.24
N GLU A 75 14.66 -3.33 12.53
CA GLU A 75 15.66 -3.43 13.58
C GLU A 75 15.48 -4.69 14.43
N SER A 76 16.61 -5.37 14.64
CA SER A 76 16.82 -6.42 15.64
C SER A 76 17.59 -5.85 16.83
N ASN A 77 17.18 -4.69 17.34
CA ASN A 77 17.81 -4.15 18.54
C ASN A 77 17.54 -5.10 19.71
N ASP A 78 18.58 -5.79 20.16
CA ASP A 78 18.53 -6.69 21.31
C ASP A 78 18.68 -5.92 22.63
N THR A 79 19.05 -4.64 22.55
CA THR A 79 19.22 -3.76 23.71
C THR A 79 18.44 -2.47 23.52
N ILE A 80 17.73 -2.06 24.58
CA ILE A 80 17.02 -0.78 24.61
C ILE A 80 18.01 0.32 24.99
N SER A 81 18.07 1.40 24.21
CA SER A 81 18.84 2.59 24.59
C SER A 81 18.18 3.25 25.80
N ARG A 82 19.01 3.66 26.77
CA ARG A 82 18.59 4.52 27.89
C ARG A 82 18.72 6.01 27.56
N GLU A 83 19.28 6.32 26.39
CA GLU A 83 19.45 7.70 25.96
C GLU A 83 18.10 8.28 25.59
N ASN A 84 17.84 9.49 26.10
CA ASN A 84 16.67 10.24 25.69
C ASN A 84 16.90 10.84 24.30
N ILE A 85 15.82 10.99 23.53
CA ILE A 85 15.83 11.79 22.30
C ILE A 85 16.30 13.20 22.68
N SER A 86 17.27 13.73 21.93
CA SER A 86 17.81 15.06 22.24
C SER A 86 16.72 16.13 22.15
N ASN A 87 16.83 17.15 23.00
CA ASN A 87 15.88 18.26 23.00
C ASN A 87 15.83 18.93 21.63
N ASP A 88 16.95 19.07 20.92
CA ASP A 88 16.99 19.68 19.59
C ASP A 88 16.12 18.93 18.57
N VAL A 89 16.14 17.59 18.61
CA VAL A 89 15.30 16.75 17.76
C VAL A 89 13.82 16.92 18.11
N LEU A 90 13.49 16.95 19.41
CA LEU A 90 12.11 17.15 19.87
C LEU A 90 11.55 18.52 19.47
N HIS A 91 12.36 19.59 19.59
CA HIS A 91 11.98 20.93 19.17
C HIS A 91 11.82 21.00 17.65
N GLY A 92 12.81 20.51 16.89
CA GLY A 92 12.74 20.49 15.43
C GLY A 92 11.53 19.72 14.88
N TYR A 93 11.20 18.58 15.50
CA TYR A 93 10.00 17.83 15.16
C TYR A 93 8.72 18.62 15.46
N SER A 94 8.63 19.20 16.66
CA SER A 94 7.46 19.98 17.08
C SER A 94 7.24 21.20 16.18
N ASP A 95 8.31 21.91 15.83
CA ASP A 95 8.26 23.08 14.96
C ASP A 95 7.79 22.70 13.54
N LEU A 96 8.31 21.62 12.98
CA LEU A 96 7.88 21.11 11.68
C LEU A 96 6.39 20.74 11.68
N ILE A 97 5.91 20.01 12.70
CA ILE A 97 4.49 19.65 12.83
C ILE A 97 3.62 20.91 12.91
N ASN A 98 4.02 21.91 13.70
CA ASN A 98 3.31 23.17 13.79
C ASN A 98 3.24 23.90 12.45
N LYS A 99 4.32 23.91 11.67
CA LYS A 99 4.32 24.49 10.32
C LYS A 99 3.39 23.74 9.35
N VAL A 100 3.39 22.40 9.39
CA VAL A 100 2.49 21.57 8.58
C VAL A 100 1.02 21.84 8.94
N LEU A 101 0.70 21.97 10.23
CA LEU A 101 -0.66 22.28 10.67
C LEU A 101 -1.11 23.67 10.24
N LYS A 102 -0.22 24.68 10.29
CA LYS A 102 -0.50 26.04 9.81
C LYS A 102 -0.88 26.12 8.34
N LEU A 103 -0.37 25.22 7.48
CA LEU A 103 -0.78 25.15 6.08
C LEU A 103 -2.28 24.86 5.91
N ARG A 104 -2.89 24.08 6.82
CA ARG A 104 -4.32 23.72 6.75
C ARG A 104 -5.26 24.87 7.08
N TYR A 105 -4.80 25.89 7.81
CA TYR A 105 -5.65 26.99 8.29
C TYR A 105 -5.82 28.13 7.28
N LYS A 106 -5.24 28.02 6.07
CA LYS A 106 -5.52 28.96 4.97
C LYS A 106 -6.83 28.56 4.28
N GLU A 107 -7.95 28.82 4.98
CA GLU A 107 -9.30 28.88 4.39
C GLU A 107 -9.52 30.29 3.77
N PRO A 108 -10.24 30.42 2.65
CA PRO A 108 -10.88 29.34 1.88
C PRO A 108 -9.82 28.49 1.17
N PHE A 109 -10.13 27.23 0.86
CA PHE A 109 -9.34 26.39 -0.03
C PHE A 109 -9.01 27.17 -1.31
N THR A 110 -7.84 27.80 -1.33
CA THR A 110 -7.30 28.47 -2.50
C THR A 110 -7.16 27.48 -3.64
N GLU A 111 -7.29 27.95 -4.87
CA GLU A 111 -6.99 27.20 -6.09
C GLU A 111 -5.71 26.35 -5.90
N PRO A 112 -5.70 25.10 -6.39
CA PRO A 112 -4.54 24.23 -6.23
C PRO A 112 -3.30 24.90 -6.81
N THR A 113 -2.26 25.02 -5.99
CA THR A 113 -0.96 25.52 -6.43
C THR A 113 -0.28 24.47 -7.29
N THR A 114 0.10 24.86 -8.51
CA THR A 114 0.89 24.01 -9.39
C THR A 114 2.34 24.03 -8.95
N LEU A 115 2.93 22.84 -8.76
CA LEU A 115 4.36 22.67 -8.53
C LEU A 115 5.04 22.25 -9.83
N TYR A 116 6.24 22.73 -10.06
CA TYR A 116 7.03 22.47 -11.26
C TYR A 116 8.32 21.75 -10.88
N LEU A 117 8.69 20.73 -11.66
CA LEU A 117 10.01 20.11 -11.54
C LEU A 117 11.04 21.04 -12.18
N ASP A 118 12.22 21.18 -11.55
CA ASP A 118 13.37 21.71 -12.27
C ASP A 118 13.89 20.67 -13.28
N GLU A 119 14.61 21.10 -14.31
CA GLU A 119 15.03 20.27 -15.45
C GLU A 119 15.74 18.98 -15.03
N GLU A 120 16.70 19.06 -14.10
CA GLU A 120 17.39 17.86 -13.59
C GLU A 120 16.46 16.91 -12.83
N ALA A 121 15.44 17.46 -12.14
CA ALA A 121 14.47 16.70 -11.38
C ALA A 121 13.49 15.97 -12.31
N GLU A 122 13.11 16.62 -13.42
CA GLU A 122 12.28 16.04 -14.47
C GLU A 122 13.00 14.88 -15.17
N ASN A 123 14.25 15.07 -15.58
CA ASN A 123 15.06 14.00 -16.19
C ASN A 123 15.22 12.79 -15.25
N LEU A 124 15.54 13.04 -13.98
CA LEU A 124 15.67 11.97 -12.98
C LEU A 124 14.35 11.20 -12.80
N LEU A 125 13.22 11.91 -12.70
CA LEU A 125 11.92 11.28 -12.55
C LEU A 125 11.52 10.47 -13.79
N PHE A 126 11.84 10.97 -14.98
CA PHE A 126 11.59 10.29 -16.23
C PHE A 126 12.37 8.96 -16.29
N ASP A 127 13.68 9.01 -16.03
CA ASP A 127 14.55 7.84 -16.04
C ASP A 127 14.07 6.78 -15.03
N TYR A 128 13.73 7.23 -13.82
CA TYR A 128 13.20 6.35 -12.79
C TYR A 128 11.87 5.70 -13.21
N SER A 129 10.92 6.49 -13.70
CA SER A 129 9.61 5.99 -14.14
C SER A 129 9.75 4.99 -15.29
N GLN A 130 10.66 5.25 -16.23
CA GLN A 130 10.97 4.34 -17.33
C GLN A 130 11.63 3.06 -16.82
N SER A 131 12.48 3.15 -15.79
CA SER A 131 13.10 1.98 -15.14
C SER A 131 12.03 1.07 -14.49
N LEU A 132 11.02 1.65 -13.82
CA LEU A 132 9.92 0.88 -13.24
C LEU A 132 9.12 0.15 -14.33
N ILE A 133 8.85 0.81 -15.46
CA ILE A 133 8.17 0.20 -16.63
C ILE A 133 8.99 -0.95 -17.21
N ASN A 134 10.31 -0.81 -17.27
CA ASN A 134 11.20 -1.85 -17.78
C ASN A 134 11.25 -3.05 -16.82
N ARG A 135 11.47 -2.81 -15.52
CA ARG A 135 11.45 -3.83 -14.45
C ARG A 135 10.14 -4.61 -14.44
N LYS A 136 9.01 -3.94 -14.66
CA LYS A 136 7.68 -4.58 -14.73
C LYS A 136 7.61 -5.74 -15.74
N LYS A 137 8.43 -5.75 -16.79
CA LYS A 137 8.49 -6.84 -17.77
C LYS A 137 9.14 -8.11 -17.22
N GLU A 138 9.98 -7.97 -16.19
CA GLU A 138 10.76 -9.04 -15.56
C GLU A 138 10.04 -9.64 -14.35
N PHE A 139 9.28 -8.82 -13.62
CA PHE A 139 8.56 -9.26 -12.42
C PHE A 139 7.24 -9.98 -12.72
N LYS A 140 6.89 -10.95 -11.86
CA LYS A 140 5.60 -11.65 -11.85
C LYS A 140 4.59 -10.91 -10.96
N THR A 141 3.30 -11.20 -11.15
CA THR A 141 2.25 -10.82 -10.18
C THR A 141 2.55 -11.51 -8.84
N PRO A 142 2.43 -10.81 -7.69
CA PRO A 142 1.83 -9.48 -7.50
C PRO A 142 2.80 -8.28 -7.61
N THR A 143 4.11 -8.48 -7.59
CA THR A 143 5.09 -7.39 -7.67
C THR A 143 4.89 -6.49 -8.89
N LYS A 144 4.51 -7.08 -10.02
CA LYS A 144 4.15 -6.35 -11.25
C LYS A 144 3.05 -5.30 -11.04
N GLU A 145 2.01 -5.64 -10.28
CA GLU A 145 0.85 -4.76 -10.01
C GLU A 145 1.22 -3.71 -8.96
N TYR A 146 2.06 -4.08 -7.99
CA TYR A 146 2.64 -3.15 -7.02
C TYR A 146 3.47 -2.05 -7.70
N LEU A 147 4.32 -2.39 -8.68
CA LEU A 147 5.12 -1.42 -9.44
C LEU A 147 4.26 -0.37 -10.15
N ASP A 148 3.09 -0.75 -10.67
CA ASP A 148 2.14 0.21 -11.27
C ASP A 148 1.63 1.24 -10.26
N LYS A 149 1.41 0.81 -9.01
CA LYS A 149 0.97 1.72 -7.94
C LYS A 149 2.11 2.54 -7.37
N LEU A 150 3.32 1.99 -7.30
CA LEU A 150 4.50 2.78 -6.93
C LEU A 150 4.77 3.91 -7.91
N ASN A 151 4.57 3.69 -9.21
CA ASN A 151 4.70 4.76 -10.20
C ASN A 151 3.69 5.90 -9.99
N ILE A 152 2.52 5.64 -9.38
CA ILE A 152 1.59 6.70 -8.97
C ILE A 152 2.03 7.32 -7.63
N ASN A 153 2.49 6.50 -6.70
CA ASN A 153 2.86 6.93 -5.35
C ASN A 153 4.14 7.78 -5.34
N VAL A 154 5.09 7.58 -6.26
CA VAL A 154 6.31 8.40 -6.31
C VAL A 154 5.98 9.88 -6.48
N TYR A 155 5.00 10.24 -7.34
CA TYR A 155 4.55 11.63 -7.47
C TYR A 155 3.96 12.19 -6.18
N LYS A 156 3.17 11.39 -5.45
CA LYS A 156 2.61 11.78 -4.14
C LYS A 156 3.74 11.99 -3.12
N LEU A 157 4.72 11.09 -3.10
CA LEU A 157 5.88 11.16 -2.21
C LEU A 157 6.77 12.36 -2.54
N ILE A 158 6.96 12.70 -3.82
CA ILE A 158 7.69 13.91 -4.23
C ILE A 158 7.07 15.16 -3.61
N ILE A 159 5.74 15.31 -3.70
CA ILE A 159 5.04 16.46 -3.10
C ILE A 159 5.24 16.49 -1.58
N ILE A 160 5.08 15.34 -0.91
CA ILE A 160 5.23 15.22 0.55
C ILE A 160 6.66 15.55 0.98
N VAL A 161 7.66 14.93 0.34
CA VAL A 161 9.08 15.11 0.62
C VAL A 161 9.50 16.55 0.38
N HIS A 162 9.12 17.12 -0.77
CA HIS A 162 9.38 18.52 -1.08
C HIS A 162 8.76 19.45 -0.03
N SER A 163 7.52 19.18 0.38
CA SER A 163 6.85 19.95 1.43
C SER A 163 7.59 19.88 2.77
N ILE A 164 7.99 18.68 3.19
CA ILE A 164 8.70 18.47 4.46
C ILE A 164 10.07 19.17 4.46
N ILE A 165 10.87 18.98 3.40
CA ILE A 165 12.18 19.63 3.25
C ILE A 165 12.03 21.15 3.19
N SER A 166 10.98 21.65 2.53
CA SER A 166 10.77 23.08 2.39
C SER A 166 10.36 23.70 3.72
N LEU A 167 9.45 23.07 4.47
CA LEU A 167 8.99 23.58 5.76
C LEU A 167 10.04 23.48 6.86
N SER A 168 10.99 22.55 6.76
CA SER A 168 12.12 22.51 7.69
C SER A 168 13.06 23.69 7.50
N ALA A 169 13.16 24.24 6.28
CA ALA A 169 14.06 25.36 5.96
C ALA A 169 13.35 26.73 5.87
N TYR A 170 12.06 26.76 5.53
CA TYR A 170 11.30 27.97 5.19
C TYR A 170 9.91 27.94 5.83
N ASP A 171 9.15 29.03 5.71
CA ASP A 171 7.75 29.13 6.19
C ASP A 171 6.72 28.86 5.08
N GLY A 172 7.15 28.23 3.98
CA GLY A 172 6.31 27.91 2.84
C GLY A 172 6.90 26.82 1.96
N ILE A 173 6.16 26.47 0.90
CA ILE A 173 6.55 25.46 -0.08
C ILE A 173 6.85 26.19 -1.39
N PRO A 174 8.11 26.23 -1.86
CA PRO A 174 8.46 26.77 -3.17
C PRO A 174 7.76 26.00 -4.29
N GLU A 175 7.41 26.68 -5.36
CA GLU A 175 6.76 26.06 -6.52
C GLU A 175 7.69 25.10 -7.28
N LYS A 176 9.00 25.39 -7.27
CA LYS A 176 10.03 24.57 -7.92
C LYS A 176 10.49 23.43 -7.02
N ILE A 177 10.39 22.21 -7.54
CA ILE A 177 10.82 20.97 -6.89
C ILE A 177 12.24 20.64 -7.36
N PRO A 178 13.24 20.68 -6.46
CA PRO A 178 14.61 20.40 -6.82
C PRO A 178 14.88 18.89 -6.93
N LYS A 179 15.91 18.53 -7.68
CA LYS A 179 16.37 17.13 -7.86
C LYS A 179 16.51 16.37 -6.54
N ARG A 180 17.03 17.00 -5.48
CA ARG A 180 17.21 16.36 -4.16
C ARG A 180 15.91 15.83 -3.56
N ALA A 181 14.78 16.54 -3.77
CA ALA A 181 13.49 16.12 -3.25
C ALA A 181 12.96 14.92 -4.04
N VAL A 182 13.17 14.92 -5.36
CA VAL A 182 12.85 13.79 -6.24
C VAL A 182 13.69 12.56 -5.88
N GLN A 183 15.00 12.71 -5.71
CA GLN A 183 15.88 11.61 -5.32
C GLN A 183 15.45 10.97 -4.00
N LEU A 184 15.20 11.78 -2.96
CA LEU A 184 14.77 11.22 -1.67
C LEU A 184 13.39 10.54 -1.76
N ALA A 185 12.47 11.06 -2.57
CA ALA A 185 11.19 10.39 -2.81
C ALA A 185 11.36 9.05 -3.56
N ILE A 186 12.29 8.96 -4.50
CA ILE A 186 12.68 7.71 -5.18
C ILE A 186 13.25 6.73 -4.15
N ASP A 187 14.17 7.16 -3.31
CA ASP A 187 14.79 6.30 -2.29
C ASP A 187 13.74 5.73 -1.32
N ILE A 188 12.78 6.56 -0.90
CA ILE A 188 11.64 6.13 -0.07
C ILE A 188 10.74 5.15 -0.84
N THR A 189 10.54 5.37 -2.15
CA THR A 189 9.73 4.47 -2.99
C THR A 189 10.39 3.10 -3.13
N GLU A 190 11.70 3.05 -3.38
CA GLU A 190 12.47 1.81 -3.44
C GLU A 190 12.51 1.12 -2.07
N PHE A 191 12.60 1.88 -0.98
CA PHE A 191 12.46 1.33 0.37
C PHE A 191 11.12 0.59 0.52
N TYR A 192 10.00 1.18 0.09
CA TYR A 192 8.70 0.49 0.14
C TYR A 192 8.59 -0.71 -0.81
N LEU A 193 9.32 -0.71 -1.94
CA LEU A 193 9.42 -1.85 -2.84
C LEU A 193 10.15 -3.02 -2.18
N LEU A 194 11.33 -2.77 -1.62
CA LEU A 194 12.12 -3.78 -0.93
C LEU A 194 11.35 -4.40 0.23
N ASN A 195 10.65 -3.59 1.02
CA ASN A 195 9.81 -4.09 2.11
C ASN A 195 8.65 -4.96 1.60
N PHE A 196 8.07 -4.61 0.45
CA PHE A 196 7.03 -5.43 -0.16
C PHE A 196 7.55 -6.78 -0.64
N GLU A 197 8.73 -6.81 -1.28
CA GLU A 197 9.38 -8.05 -1.70
C GLU A 197 9.71 -8.95 -0.49
N ILE A 198 10.26 -8.38 0.58
CA ILE A 198 10.49 -9.12 1.85
C ILE A 198 9.17 -9.71 2.38
N LEU A 199 8.06 -8.96 2.32
CA LEU A 199 6.76 -9.48 2.74
C LEU A 199 6.24 -10.63 1.87
N LEU A 200 6.55 -10.62 0.57
CA LEU A 200 6.22 -11.72 -0.33
C LEU A 200 7.09 -12.96 -0.05
N GLU A 201 8.35 -12.78 0.36
CA GLU A 201 9.20 -13.91 0.78
C GLU A 201 8.80 -14.48 2.14
N LEU A 202 8.45 -13.61 3.11
CA LEU A 202 8.00 -13.99 4.44
C LEU A 202 6.58 -14.58 4.46
N ASN A 203 5.76 -14.23 3.47
CA ASN A 203 4.55 -14.97 3.14
C ASN A 203 4.86 -15.88 1.96
N PRO A 204 5.46 -17.05 2.17
CA PRO A 204 5.12 -18.13 1.26
C PRO A 204 3.60 -18.26 1.43
N VAL A 205 2.84 -17.71 0.49
CA VAL A 205 1.70 -18.44 -0.05
C VAL A 205 2.31 -19.81 -0.26
N LYS A 206 2.11 -20.72 0.72
CA LYS A 206 2.72 -22.05 0.73
C LYS A 206 2.64 -22.47 -0.72
N ASP A 207 3.80 -22.64 -1.38
CA ASP A 207 3.85 -23.14 -2.75
C ASP A 207 2.77 -24.18 -2.80
N MET A 208 1.67 -23.85 -3.50
CA MET A 208 0.45 -24.60 -3.38
C MET A 208 0.89 -25.94 -3.91
N ASP A 209 1.10 -26.91 -3.00
CA ASP A 209 1.79 -28.13 -3.39
C ASP A 209 0.95 -28.68 -4.53
N ALA A 210 1.51 -28.60 -5.74
CA ALA A 210 0.77 -28.88 -6.96
C ALA A 210 0.46 -30.38 -7.03
N SER A 211 0.99 -31.17 -6.08
CA SER A 211 0.48 -32.49 -5.79
C SER A 211 -1.01 -32.45 -5.45
N LEU A 212 -1.66 -33.56 -5.75
CA LEU A 212 -3.06 -33.75 -5.41
C LEU A 212 -3.36 -33.52 -3.92
N ASN A 213 -2.39 -33.79 -3.04
CA ASN A 213 -2.54 -33.63 -1.60
C ASN A 213 -2.51 -32.16 -1.18
N GLY A 214 -1.67 -31.33 -1.80
CA GLY A 214 -1.67 -29.89 -1.55
C GLY A 214 -2.98 -29.24 -1.94
N VAL A 215 -3.50 -29.58 -3.13
CA VAL A 215 -4.82 -29.12 -3.60
C VAL A 215 -5.95 -29.57 -2.67
N ILE A 216 -5.94 -30.82 -2.20
CA ILE A 216 -6.94 -31.35 -1.26
C ILE A 216 -6.88 -30.63 0.10
N ASN A 217 -5.68 -30.40 0.63
CA ASN A 217 -5.50 -29.71 1.90
C ASN A 217 -5.97 -28.25 1.83
N TYR A 218 -5.66 -27.56 0.74
CA TYR A 218 -6.16 -26.21 0.49
C TYR A 218 -7.68 -26.16 0.39
N ALA A 219 -8.28 -27.14 -0.30
CA ALA A 219 -9.74 -27.24 -0.42
C ALA A 219 -10.41 -27.47 0.95
N ARG A 220 -9.85 -28.32 1.82
CA ARG A 220 -10.34 -28.51 3.20
C ARG A 220 -10.28 -27.22 4.02
N GLN A 221 -9.16 -26.50 3.96
CA GLN A 221 -8.96 -25.25 4.71
C GLN A 221 -9.94 -24.15 4.29
N ASN A 222 -10.35 -24.14 3.02
CA ASN A 222 -11.29 -23.16 2.46
C ASN A 222 -12.76 -23.64 2.45
N GLY A 223 -13.06 -24.80 3.06
CA GLY A 223 -14.43 -25.32 3.18
C GLY A 223 -15.04 -25.84 1.87
N LEU A 224 -14.22 -26.15 0.86
CA LEU A 224 -14.66 -26.72 -0.40
C LEU A 224 -14.95 -28.22 -0.26
N THR A 225 -15.90 -28.72 -1.06
CA THR A 225 -16.30 -30.13 -1.02
C THR A 225 -15.40 -30.99 -1.92
N GLN A 226 -15.40 -32.31 -1.67
CA GLN A 226 -14.72 -33.28 -2.56
C GLN A 226 -15.20 -33.16 -4.02
N LYS A 227 -16.47 -32.78 -4.22
CA LYS A 227 -17.06 -32.62 -5.55
C LYS A 227 -16.42 -31.44 -6.30
N ASP A 228 -16.18 -30.34 -5.60
CA ASP A 228 -15.55 -29.15 -6.17
C ASP A 228 -14.11 -29.47 -6.59
N VAL A 229 -13.40 -30.26 -5.78
CA VAL A 229 -12.03 -30.71 -6.10
C VAL A 229 -11.99 -31.69 -7.28
N THR A 230 -12.96 -32.59 -7.41
CA THR A 230 -13.04 -33.48 -8.59
C THR A 230 -13.30 -32.71 -9.88
N VAL A 231 -14.12 -31.65 -9.83
CA VAL A 231 -14.41 -30.79 -10.98
C VAL A 231 -13.16 -30.02 -11.39
N PHE A 232 -12.43 -29.47 -10.42
CA PHE A 232 -11.22 -28.69 -10.66
C PHE A 232 -10.04 -29.54 -11.13
N THR A 233 -9.77 -30.67 -10.49
CA THR A 233 -8.59 -31.52 -10.80
C THR A 233 -8.83 -32.51 -11.94
N LYS A 234 -10.09 -32.66 -12.39
CA LYS A 234 -10.54 -33.69 -13.35
C LYS A 234 -10.16 -35.12 -12.95
N LYS A 235 -9.87 -35.35 -11.67
CA LYS A 235 -9.62 -36.68 -11.11
C LYS A 235 -10.92 -37.32 -10.67
N ASP A 236 -10.96 -38.64 -10.70
CA ASP A 236 -12.12 -39.39 -10.28
C ASP A 236 -12.35 -39.25 -8.76
N LYS A 237 -13.63 -39.39 -8.36
CA LYS A 237 -14.04 -39.25 -6.97
C LYS A 237 -13.37 -40.27 -6.04
N SER A 238 -13.00 -41.45 -6.55
CA SER A 238 -12.35 -42.48 -5.73
C SER A 238 -10.91 -42.10 -5.36
N THR A 239 -10.17 -41.51 -6.30
CA THR A 239 -8.81 -40.99 -6.10
C THR A 239 -8.80 -39.79 -5.16
N ILE A 240 -9.77 -38.87 -5.28
CA ILE A 240 -9.91 -37.77 -4.33
C ILE A 240 -10.27 -38.31 -2.94
N SER A 241 -11.22 -39.24 -2.83
CA SER A 241 -11.65 -39.79 -1.53
C SER A 241 -10.53 -40.51 -0.77
N ARG A 242 -9.67 -41.25 -1.47
CA ARG A 242 -8.49 -41.92 -0.87
C ARG A 242 -7.50 -40.93 -0.28
N ASN A 243 -7.26 -39.82 -0.96
CA ASN A 243 -6.36 -38.77 -0.52
C ASN A 243 -7.05 -37.75 0.41
N TRP A 244 -8.38 -37.79 0.54
CA TRP A 244 -9.16 -36.95 1.45
C TRP A 244 -9.16 -37.45 2.91
N LYS A 245 -8.87 -38.74 3.13
CA LYS A 245 -8.81 -39.35 4.46
C LYS A 245 -7.40 -39.44 5.05
N LYS A 246 -6.38 -39.16 4.22
CA LYS A 246 -5.01 -38.92 4.67
C LYS A 246 -4.88 -37.49 5.16
#